data_AF-A0A512UCI2-F1
#
_entry.id   AF-A0A512UCI2-F1
#
_cell.length_a   1.000
_cell.length_b   1.000
_cell.length_c   1.000
_cell.angle_alpha   90.00
_cell.angle_beta   90.00
_cell.angle_gamma   90.00
#
_symmetry.space_group_name_H-M   'P 1'
#
loop_
_entity.id
_entity.type
_entity.pdbx_description
1 polymer ?
#
loop_
_entity_poly.entity_id
_entity_poly.type
_entity_poly.pdbx_seq_one_letter_code
_entity_poly.pdbx_strand_id
1 'polypeptide(L)'
;MSSIPATPKLVPVFSIKLQLQGAPQTLFTDSTKKTVSNMAIVSTGQISTIKNDLGYELDVENAAGYDSITAHVEKGYSELDAHIHGTTKDGDDVNLAYYGLFHSSPGLDAVLSGKATSHSFEESYLSNTPKIRVQGPCSREVAVGGKGKPHW
;
A
#
# COMPACT_ATOMS: atom_id res chain seq x y z
N MET A 1 -28.00 26.22 -15.98
CA MET A 1 -27.43 25.00 -16.60
C MET A 1 -26.26 24.57 -15.73
N SER A 2 -26.30 23.37 -15.14
CA SER A 2 -25.16 22.85 -14.37
C SER A 2 -24.05 22.45 -15.34
N SER A 3 -22.87 23.03 -15.20
CA SER A 3 -21.70 22.68 -16.02
C SER A 3 -21.23 21.27 -15.68
N ILE A 4 -21.01 20.43 -16.69
CA ILE A 4 -20.46 19.09 -16.52
C ILE A 4 -19.05 19.22 -15.88
N PRO A 5 -18.76 18.50 -14.78
CA PRO A 5 -17.43 18.50 -14.18
C PRO A 5 -16.36 18.02 -15.16
N ALA A 6 -15.14 18.56 -15.04
CA ALA A 6 -14.02 18.09 -15.82
C ALA A 6 -13.69 16.61 -15.51
N THR A 7 -13.26 15.87 -16.53
CA THR A 7 -12.85 14.47 -16.37
C THR A 7 -11.67 14.35 -15.40
N PRO A 8 -11.75 13.48 -14.38
CA PRO A 8 -10.64 13.22 -13.48
C PRO A 8 -9.41 12.72 -14.23
N LYS A 9 -8.23 13.20 -13.83
CA LYS A 9 -6.94 12.72 -14.36
C LYS A 9 -6.12 12.15 -13.21
N LEU A 10 -5.58 10.95 -13.42
CA LEU A 10 -4.64 10.34 -12.49
C LEU A 10 -3.23 10.84 -12.80
N VAL A 11 -2.55 11.34 -11.78
CA VAL A 11 -1.17 11.85 -11.88
C VAL A 11 -0.30 11.00 -10.95
N PRO A 12 0.76 10.34 -11.45
CA PRO A 12 1.71 9.67 -10.58
C PRO A 12 2.42 10.67 -9.66
N VAL A 13 2.41 10.40 -8.36
CA VAL A 13 3.00 11.29 -7.35
C VAL A 13 4.18 10.64 -6.61
N PHE A 14 4.08 9.34 -6.31
CA PHE A 14 5.11 8.60 -5.59
C PHE A 14 5.20 7.17 -6.11
N SER A 15 6.37 6.55 -5.94
CA SER A 15 6.61 5.11 -6.10
C SER A 15 6.89 4.51 -4.73
N ILE A 16 6.32 3.34 -4.45
CA ILE A 16 6.52 2.63 -3.18
C ILE A 16 7.13 1.27 -3.51
N LYS A 17 8.28 0.97 -2.91
CA LYS A 17 8.94 -0.33 -3.01
C LYS A 17 9.10 -0.92 -1.62
N LEU A 18 8.50 -2.08 -1.39
CA LEU A 18 8.53 -2.79 -0.11
C LEU A 18 9.24 -4.12 -0.29
N GLN A 19 10.06 -4.49 0.69
CA GLN A 19 10.74 -5.77 0.74
C GLN A 19 10.18 -6.59 1.89
N LEU A 20 9.73 -7.81 1.58
CA LEU A 20 9.23 -8.74 2.59
C LEU A 20 10.38 -9.45 3.32
N GLN A 21 10.19 -9.71 4.61
CA GLN A 21 11.03 -10.56 5.43
C GLN A 21 10.65 -12.03 5.19
N GLY A 22 11.12 -12.59 4.07
CA GLY A 22 10.78 -13.96 3.68
C GLY A 22 9.33 -14.08 3.20
N ALA A 23 8.82 -15.32 3.22
CA ALA A 23 7.45 -15.61 2.81
C ALA A 23 6.43 -15.19 3.88
N PRO A 24 5.21 -14.77 3.49
CA PRO A 24 4.12 -14.54 4.44
C PRO A 24 3.86 -15.75 5.34
N GLN A 25 3.56 -15.50 6.62
CA GLN A 25 3.28 -16.54 7.60
C GLN A 25 1.77 -16.76 7.72
N THR A 26 1.31 -17.99 7.57
CA THR A 26 -0.09 -18.33 7.85
C THR A 26 -0.34 -18.31 9.36
N LEU A 27 -1.27 -17.46 9.80
CA LEU A 27 -1.66 -17.32 11.21
C LEU A 27 -2.87 -18.17 11.56
N PHE A 28 -3.83 -18.29 10.63
CA PHE A 28 -5.09 -18.98 10.88
C PHE A 28 -5.71 -19.50 9.58
N THR A 29 -6.45 -20.61 9.69
CA THR A 29 -7.22 -21.19 8.58
C THR A 29 -8.62 -21.56 9.08
N ASP A 30 -9.65 -20.97 8.48
CA ASP A 30 -11.05 -21.36 8.64
C ASP A 30 -11.46 -22.28 7.49
N SER A 31 -11.45 -23.59 7.74
CA SER A 31 -11.86 -24.60 6.76
C SER A 31 -13.35 -24.57 6.42
N THR A 32 -14.18 -23.93 7.25
CA THR A 32 -15.63 -23.81 7.05
C THR A 32 -15.97 -22.65 6.13
N LYS A 33 -15.28 -21.52 6.32
CA LYS A 33 -15.45 -20.30 5.50
C LYS A 33 -14.48 -20.21 4.32
N LYS A 34 -13.54 -21.17 4.22
CA LYS A 34 -12.45 -21.18 3.23
C LYS A 34 -11.65 -19.88 3.24
N THR A 35 -11.33 -19.42 4.45
CA THR A 35 -10.58 -18.19 4.66
C THR A 35 -9.23 -18.52 5.30
N VAL A 36 -8.16 -17.89 4.81
CA VAL A 36 -6.82 -18.02 5.37
C VAL A 36 -6.31 -16.65 5.75
N SER A 37 -5.85 -16.50 6.99
CA SER A 37 -5.19 -15.28 7.46
C SER A 37 -3.68 -15.48 7.39
N ASN A 38 -3.00 -14.59 6.69
CA ASN A 38 -1.55 -14.54 6.56
C ASN A 38 -1.02 -13.19 7.03
N MET A 39 0.24 -13.18 7.47
CA MET A 39 0.96 -11.98 7.87
C MET A 39 2.24 -11.88 7.03
N ALA A 40 2.35 -10.81 6.25
CA ALA A 40 3.60 -10.48 5.57
C ALA A 40 4.33 -9.42 6.37
N ILE A 41 5.59 -9.67 6.73
CA ILE A 41 6.43 -8.68 7.42
C ILE A 41 7.23 -7.92 6.38
N VAL A 42 7.21 -6.59 6.44
CA VAL A 42 8.02 -5.71 5.59
C VAL A 42 9.30 -5.37 6.36
N SER A 43 10.44 -5.87 5.90
CA SER A 43 11.74 -5.66 6.56
C SER A 43 12.33 -4.29 6.27
N THR A 44 12.11 -3.79 5.05
CA THR A 44 12.56 -2.47 4.61
C THR A 44 11.80 -2.06 3.35
N GLY A 45 11.91 -0.79 3.00
CA GLY A 45 11.21 -0.21 1.88
C GLY A 45 11.57 1.25 1.69
N GLN A 46 11.13 1.77 0.55
CA GLN A 46 11.37 3.13 0.14
C GLN A 46 10.12 3.71 -0.50
N ILE A 47 9.83 4.96 -0.19
CA ILE A 47 8.91 5.80 -0.96
C ILE A 47 9.76 6.85 -1.69
N SER A 48 9.54 7.00 -2.99
CA SER A 48 10.29 7.93 -3.83
C SER A 48 9.35 8.86 -4.58
N THR A 49 9.70 10.14 -4.60
CA THR A 49 8.98 11.17 -5.34
C THR A 49 9.02 10.91 -6.85
N ILE A 50 7.86 10.99 -7.50
CA ILE A 50 7.75 11.10 -8.95
C ILE A 50 7.48 12.56 -9.27
N LYS A 51 8.43 13.24 -9.94
CA LYS A 51 8.29 14.65 -10.32
C LYS A 51 7.01 14.86 -11.13
N ASN A 52 6.19 15.80 -10.70
CA ASN A 52 4.89 16.11 -11.29
C ASN A 52 4.55 17.60 -11.12
N ASP A 53 3.62 18.10 -11.94
CA ASP A 53 3.25 19.52 -11.99
C ASP A 53 2.52 20.02 -10.73
N LEU A 54 2.11 19.13 -9.82
CA LEU A 54 1.43 19.50 -8.57
C LEU A 54 2.44 19.93 -7.48
N GLY A 55 3.71 19.54 -7.63
CA GLY A 55 4.80 19.85 -6.70
C GLY A 55 4.72 19.09 -5.38
N TYR A 56 4.17 17.88 -5.40
CA TYR A 56 4.19 16.98 -4.26
C TYR A 56 5.54 16.26 -4.17
N GLU A 57 6.13 16.23 -2.98
CA GLU A 57 7.42 15.60 -2.67
C GLU A 57 7.30 14.79 -1.38
N LEU A 58 7.77 13.55 -1.42
CA LEU A 58 7.83 12.64 -0.28
C LEU A 58 8.87 11.57 -0.58
N ASP A 59 9.99 11.64 0.14
CA ASP A 59 11.02 10.62 0.12
C ASP A 59 11.13 10.01 1.52
N VAL A 60 10.94 8.69 1.60
CA VAL A 60 10.96 7.93 2.85
C VAL A 60 11.92 6.77 2.70
N GLU A 61 12.79 6.60 3.69
CA GLU A 61 13.75 5.50 3.76
C GLU A 61 13.41 4.61 4.97
N ASN A 62 13.93 3.38 4.93
CA ASN A 62 13.78 2.38 6.01
C ASN A 62 12.31 2.08 6.36
N ALA A 63 11.42 2.08 5.36
CA ALA A 63 10.01 1.81 5.59
C ALA A 63 9.81 0.34 5.98
N ALA A 64 9.37 0.09 7.21
CA ALA A 64 9.17 -1.25 7.77
C ALA A 64 7.78 -1.36 8.41
N GLY A 65 7.26 -2.58 8.52
CA GLY A 65 5.91 -2.80 9.00
C GLY A 65 5.37 -4.18 8.67
N TYR A 66 4.07 -4.27 8.45
CA TYR A 66 3.42 -5.53 8.11
C TYR A 66 2.18 -5.32 7.24
N ASP A 67 1.73 -6.41 6.62
CA ASP A 67 0.47 -6.51 5.88
C ASP A 67 -0.31 -7.73 6.38
N SER A 68 -1.52 -7.50 6.88
CA SER A 68 -2.44 -8.55 7.28
C SER A 68 -3.28 -8.95 6.07
N ILE A 69 -3.02 -10.15 5.54
CA ILE A 69 -3.62 -10.64 4.31
C ILE A 69 -4.72 -11.65 4.63
N THR A 70 -5.94 -11.37 4.21
CA THR A 70 -7.06 -12.31 4.35
C THR A 70 -7.45 -12.87 2.98
N ALA A 71 -7.09 -14.13 2.72
CA ALA A 71 -7.44 -14.82 1.49
C ALA A 71 -8.81 -15.50 1.60
N HIS A 72 -9.72 -15.18 0.67
CA HIS A 72 -11.03 -15.80 0.51
C HIS A 72 -10.96 -16.80 -0.65
N VAL A 73 -10.53 -18.03 -0.35
CA VAL A 73 -10.13 -19.03 -1.36
C VAL A 73 -11.27 -19.35 -2.33
N GLU A 74 -12.49 -19.58 -1.84
CA GLU A 74 -13.64 -19.87 -2.70
C GLU A 74 -14.08 -18.68 -3.55
N LYS A 75 -13.79 -17.46 -3.10
CA LYS A 75 -14.17 -16.23 -3.81
C LYS A 75 -13.08 -15.72 -4.74
N GLY A 76 -11.89 -16.33 -4.72
CA GLY A 76 -10.78 -16.00 -5.61
C GLY A 76 -10.24 -14.58 -5.40
N TYR A 77 -10.26 -14.05 -4.18
CA TYR A 77 -9.64 -12.76 -3.87
C TYR A 77 -9.04 -12.75 -2.49
N SER A 78 -8.13 -11.81 -2.25
CA SER A 78 -7.61 -11.52 -0.92
C SER A 78 -7.72 -10.04 -0.60
N GLU A 79 -7.84 -9.76 0.69
CA GLU A 79 -7.82 -8.44 1.26
C GLU A 79 -6.44 -8.15 1.85
N LEU A 80 -5.97 -6.92 1.67
CA LEU A 80 -4.72 -6.40 2.20
C LEU A 80 -5.03 -5.34 3.24
N ASP A 81 -4.26 -5.33 4.33
CA ASP A 81 -4.33 -4.32 5.37
C ASP A 81 -2.92 -4.05 5.90
N ALA A 82 -2.25 -3.10 5.26
CA ALA A 82 -0.86 -2.79 5.53
C ALA A 82 -0.71 -1.58 6.45
N HIS A 83 0.26 -1.70 7.35
CA HIS A 83 0.69 -0.68 8.28
C HIS A 83 2.21 -0.59 8.27
N ILE A 84 2.74 0.50 7.72
CA ILE A 84 4.17 0.68 7.45
C ILE A 84 4.60 2.04 7.98
N HIS A 85 5.73 2.07 8.66
CA HIS A 85 6.38 3.28 9.16
C HIS A 85 7.74 3.43 8.52
N GLY A 86 8.12 4.65 8.17
CA GLY A 86 9.47 4.99 7.74
C GLY A 86 9.80 6.42 8.14
N THR A 87 10.98 6.88 7.77
CA THR A 87 11.43 8.23 8.11
C THR A 87 11.85 9.01 6.89
N THR A 88 11.54 10.31 6.86
CA THR A 88 12.13 11.23 5.89
C THR A 88 13.59 11.50 6.25
N LYS A 89 14.34 12.12 5.32
CA LYS A 89 15.72 12.56 5.58
C LYS A 89 15.82 13.62 6.68
N ASP A 90 14.74 14.37 6.89
CA ASP A 90 14.63 15.40 7.93
C ASP A 90 14.24 14.81 9.30
N GLY A 91 13.98 13.50 9.37
CA GLY A 91 13.66 12.78 10.60
C GLY A 91 12.17 12.75 10.96
N ASP A 92 11.27 13.14 10.05
CA ASP A 92 9.83 13.02 10.28
C ASP A 92 9.39 11.55 10.17
N ASP A 93 8.50 11.11 11.06
CA ASP A 93 7.83 9.81 10.94
C ASP A 93 6.79 9.87 9.83
N VAL A 94 6.77 8.83 8.99
CA VAL A 94 5.77 8.68 7.93
C VAL A 94 5.08 7.35 8.11
N ASN A 95 3.78 7.41 8.38
CA ASN A 95 2.89 6.26 8.41
C ASN A 95 2.18 6.12 7.06
N LEU A 96 2.47 5.02 6.37
CA LEU A 96 1.73 4.52 5.22
C LEU A 96 0.80 3.41 5.70
N ALA A 97 -0.50 3.62 5.51
CA ALA A 97 -1.50 2.57 5.67
C ALA A 97 -2.27 2.39 4.38
N TYR A 98 -2.50 1.15 3.93
CA TYR A 98 -3.37 0.91 2.79
C TYR A 98 -4.27 -0.29 3.04
N TYR A 99 -5.52 -0.14 2.61
CA TYR A 99 -6.42 -1.26 2.39
C TYR A 99 -6.45 -1.55 0.89
N GLY A 100 -6.46 -2.83 0.52
CA GLY A 100 -6.47 -3.24 -0.87
C GLY A 100 -7.17 -4.57 -1.10
N LEU A 101 -7.46 -4.83 -2.37
CA LEU A 101 -7.97 -6.10 -2.86
C LEU A 101 -7.07 -6.56 -3.99
N PHE A 102 -6.80 -7.86 -4.03
CA PHE A 102 -6.24 -8.48 -5.22
C PHE A 102 -6.99 -9.76 -5.59
N HIS A 103 -7.05 -10.03 -6.89
CA HIS A 103 -7.59 -11.28 -7.41
C HIS A 103 -6.55 -12.39 -7.24
N SER A 104 -6.96 -13.51 -6.65
CA SER A 104 -6.09 -14.68 -6.53
C SER A 104 -5.86 -15.28 -7.91
N SER A 105 -4.59 -15.39 -8.28
CA SER A 105 -4.14 -16.13 -9.47
C SER A 105 -3.21 -17.26 -9.04
N PRO A 106 -3.04 -18.34 -9.83
CA PRO A 106 -2.19 -19.46 -9.46
C PRO A 106 -0.74 -19.06 -9.11
N GLY A 107 -0.20 -18.05 -9.79
CA GLY A 107 1.14 -17.52 -9.52
C GLY A 107 1.22 -16.83 -8.15
N LEU A 108 0.21 -16.03 -7.82
CA LEU A 108 0.17 -15.30 -6.55
C LEU A 108 -0.09 -16.24 -5.36
N ASP A 109 -0.99 -17.22 -5.53
CA ASP A 109 -1.21 -18.26 -4.52
C ASP A 109 0.06 -19.08 -4.25
N ALA A 110 0.88 -19.31 -5.28
CA ALA A 110 2.19 -19.95 -5.13
C ALA A 110 3.16 -19.08 -4.31
N VAL A 111 3.15 -17.75 -4.50
CA VAL A 111 3.96 -16.82 -3.68
C VAL A 111 3.49 -16.80 -2.23
N LEU A 112 2.19 -16.66 -2.00
CA LEU A 112 1.61 -16.60 -0.65
C LEU A 112 1.79 -17.90 0.14
N SER A 113 1.78 -19.04 -0.56
CA SER A 113 2.05 -20.35 0.04
C SER A 113 3.54 -20.69 0.16
N GLY A 114 4.44 -19.79 -0.26
CA GLY A 114 5.89 -19.99 -0.25
C GLY A 114 6.40 -20.99 -1.29
N LYS A 115 5.56 -21.45 -2.22
CA LYS A 115 5.93 -22.34 -3.33
C LYS A 115 6.67 -21.63 -4.46
N ALA A 116 6.55 -20.30 -4.55
CA ALA A 116 7.26 -19.46 -5.50
C ALA A 116 7.81 -18.21 -4.81
N THR A 117 8.86 -17.60 -5.38
CA THR A 117 9.44 -16.34 -4.88
C THR A 117 8.92 -15.10 -5.60
N SER A 118 8.28 -15.27 -6.76
CA SER A 118 7.71 -14.18 -7.56
C SER A 118 6.67 -14.71 -8.56
N HIS A 119 5.86 -13.80 -9.11
CA HIS A 119 4.98 -14.04 -10.25
C HIS A 119 4.92 -12.76 -11.12
N SER A 120 4.37 -12.83 -12.33
CA SER A 120 4.33 -11.69 -13.26
C SER A 120 3.28 -10.64 -12.86
N PHE A 121 3.61 -9.35 -12.99
CA PHE A 121 2.71 -8.27 -12.62
C PHE A 121 1.47 -8.20 -13.54
N GLU A 122 1.67 -8.51 -14.82
CA GLU A 122 0.64 -8.45 -15.86
C GLU A 122 -0.49 -9.46 -15.64
N GLU A 123 -0.23 -10.54 -14.90
CA GLU A 123 -1.20 -11.56 -14.53
C GLU A 123 -1.90 -11.25 -13.19
N SER A 124 -1.69 -10.05 -12.64
CA SER A 124 -2.28 -9.61 -11.38
C SER A 124 -3.25 -8.46 -11.54
N TYR A 125 -4.37 -8.59 -10.84
CA TYR A 125 -5.23 -7.46 -10.53
C TYR A 125 -5.06 -7.11 -9.06
N LEU A 126 -4.43 -5.97 -8.79
CA LEU A 126 -4.21 -5.42 -7.46
C LEU A 126 -4.67 -3.96 -7.45
N SER A 127 -5.51 -3.61 -6.48
CA SER A 127 -5.91 -2.23 -6.23
C SER A 127 -5.83 -1.93 -4.75
N ASN A 128 -5.26 -0.79 -4.40
CA ASN A 128 -5.18 -0.32 -3.02
C ASN A 128 -5.55 1.16 -2.91
N THR A 129 -5.85 1.60 -1.69
CA THR A 129 -6.10 3.02 -1.37
C THR A 129 -5.15 3.43 -0.26
N PRO A 130 -3.94 3.95 -0.60
CA PRO A 130 -2.97 4.35 0.38
C PRO A 130 -3.38 5.64 1.08
N LYS A 131 -3.13 5.69 2.39
CA LYS A 131 -3.23 6.86 3.25
C LYS A 131 -1.85 7.11 3.83
N ILE A 132 -1.34 8.31 3.61
CA ILE A 132 -0.03 8.73 4.10
C ILE A 132 -0.25 9.80 5.16
N ARG A 133 0.39 9.63 6.32
CA ARG A 133 0.43 10.61 7.41
C ARG A 133 1.89 10.90 7.74
N VAL A 134 2.24 12.19 7.79
CA VAL A 134 3.57 12.66 8.18
C VAL A 134 3.46 13.29 9.57
N GLN A 135 4.27 12.82 10.52
CA GLN A 135 4.33 13.30 11.89
C GLN A 135 5.77 13.72 12.20
N GLY A 136 5.98 15.02 12.36
CA GLY A 136 7.26 15.62 12.72
C GLY A 136 7.12 16.64 13.84
N PRO A 137 8.22 17.18 14.38
CA PRO A 137 8.19 18.31 15.31
C PRO A 137 7.50 19.56 14.73
N CYS A 138 7.34 19.63 13.41
CA CYS A 138 6.38 20.48 12.72
C CYS A 138 5.36 19.60 11.99
N SER A 139 4.15 19.46 12.54
CA SER A 139 3.05 18.77 11.86
C SER A 139 2.64 19.52 10.59
N ARG A 140 3.23 19.15 9.44
CA ARG A 140 2.66 19.45 8.12
C ARG A 140 1.76 18.30 7.74
N GLU A 141 0.46 18.53 7.81
CA GLU A 141 -0.51 17.64 7.18
C GLU A 141 -0.29 17.71 5.66
N VAL A 142 0.38 16.71 5.09
CA VAL A 142 0.45 16.53 3.63
C VAL A 142 -0.92 16.01 3.23
N ALA A 143 -1.85 16.94 2.99
CA ALA A 143 -3.11 16.61 2.36
C ALA A 143 -2.80 15.99 0.99
N VAL A 144 -3.15 14.71 0.82
CA VAL A 144 -3.47 14.14 -0.50
C VAL A 144 -4.82 14.72 -0.90
N GLY A 145 -4.79 16.03 -1.16
CA GLY A 145 -5.95 16.91 -1.34
C GLY A 145 -5.41 18.29 -1.63
N GLY A 146 -5.77 18.84 -2.78
CA GLY A 146 -5.12 19.98 -3.41
C GLY A 146 -4.88 21.19 -2.51
N LYS A 147 -3.90 22.01 -2.92
CA LYS A 147 -3.55 23.30 -2.33
C LYS A 147 -4.77 24.22 -2.20
N GLY A 148 -5.48 24.12 -1.08
CA GLY A 148 -6.45 25.09 -0.60
C GLY A 148 -5.98 25.61 0.74
N LYS A 149 -5.77 26.93 0.86
CA LYS A 149 -5.38 27.57 2.13
C LYS A 149 -6.47 27.31 3.19
N PRO A 150 -6.11 27.02 4.45
CA PRO A 150 -7.09 27.03 5.52
C PRO A 150 -7.48 28.49 5.80
N HIS A 151 -8.77 28.80 5.62
CA HIS A 151 -9.39 29.93 6.27
C HIS A 151 -10.03 29.42 7.56
N TRP A 152 -9.49 29.85 8.70
CA TRP A 152 -10.21 30.05 9.94
C TRP A 152 -9.82 31.43 10.46
#